data_AF-K0IMR4-F1
#
_entry.id   AF-K0IMR4-F1
#
_cell.length_a   1.000
_cell.length_b   1.000
_cell.length_c   1.000
_cell.angle_alpha   90.00
_cell.angle_beta   90.00
_cell.angle_gamma   90.00
#
_symmetry.space_group_name_H-M   'P 1'
#
loop_
_entity.id
_entity.type
_entity.pdbx_description
1 polymer ?
#
loop_
_entity_poly.entity_id
_entity_poly.type
_entity_poly.pdbx_seq_one_letter_code
_entity_poly.pdbx_strand_id
1 'polypeptide(L)'
;MTKVKSGDTMQLRYALNESECTACSSHLEWQLDLKDINRPRYVSYHCNYQYVIYIDNVKVDVKRVDRKKQESLENKPVKDDEPRAILIAQTKKKERQRQEKDG
;
A
#
# COMPACT_ATOMS: atom_id res chain seq x y z
N MET A 1 3.75 22.96 8.89
CA MET A 1 3.30 22.45 10.20
C MET A 1 1.98 23.11 10.51
N THR A 2 0.93 22.29 10.66
CA THR A 2 -0.44 22.77 10.74
C THR A 2 -0.96 22.52 12.16
N LYS A 3 -1.12 23.60 12.93
CA LYS A 3 -1.82 23.51 14.22
C LYS A 3 -3.28 23.17 13.95
N VAL A 4 -3.68 21.96 14.30
CA VAL A 4 -5.04 21.48 14.11
C VAL A 4 -5.97 22.25 15.03
N LYS A 5 -6.97 22.94 14.46
CA LYS A 5 -8.07 23.53 15.23
C LYS A 5 -9.33 22.67 15.09
N SER A 6 -10.16 22.70 16.11
CA SER A 6 -11.45 22.01 16.09
C SER A 6 -12.32 22.53 14.93
N GLY A 7 -12.79 21.62 14.09
CA GLY A 7 -13.66 21.94 12.94
C GLY A 7 -12.94 22.18 11.62
N ASP A 8 -11.60 22.14 11.58
CA ASP A 8 -10.86 22.27 10.32
C ASP A 8 -11.10 21.06 9.40
N THR A 9 -11.36 21.33 8.12
CA THR A 9 -11.42 20.28 7.08
C THR A 9 -10.13 20.28 6.27
N MET A 10 -9.45 19.14 6.20
CA MET A 10 -8.22 18.97 5.43
C MET A 10 -8.11 17.56 4.83
N GLN A 11 -7.17 17.35 3.90
CA GLN A 11 -6.96 16.01 3.35
C GLN A 11 -6.41 15.07 4.44
N LEU A 12 -6.94 13.85 4.47
CA LEU A 12 -6.58 12.85 5.48
C LEU A 12 -5.07 12.61 5.58
N ARG A 13 -4.35 12.58 4.45
CA ARG A 13 -2.89 12.42 4.43
C ARG A 13 -2.18 13.48 5.29
N TYR A 14 -2.61 14.74 5.22
CA TYR A 14 -2.01 15.82 5.98
C TYR A 14 -2.40 15.72 7.46
N ALA A 15 -3.66 15.43 7.74
CA ALA A 15 -4.13 15.22 9.11
C ALA A 15 -3.35 14.09 9.82
N LEU A 16 -3.01 13.01 9.12
CA LEU A 16 -2.28 11.89 9.72
C LEU A 16 -0.78 12.15 9.91
N ASN A 17 -0.14 12.92 9.03
CA ASN A 17 1.32 13.06 9.02
C ASN A 17 1.84 14.38 9.60
N GLU A 18 1.01 15.43 9.64
CA GLU A 18 1.47 16.79 9.98
C GLU A 18 0.73 17.40 11.17
N SER A 19 -0.14 16.62 11.82
CA SER A 19 -0.88 17.09 13.00
C SER A 19 -0.01 17.06 14.24
N GLU A 20 0.00 18.18 14.95
CA GLU A 20 0.77 18.38 16.16
C GLU A 20 -0.13 18.62 17.38
N CYS A 21 0.37 18.24 18.55
CA CYS A 21 -0.27 18.53 19.82
C CYS A 21 -0.36 20.05 20.04
N THR A 22 -1.53 20.54 20.42
CA THR A 22 -1.73 21.98 20.69
C THR A 22 -0.93 22.50 21.89
N ALA A 23 -0.49 21.63 22.80
CA ALA A 23 0.21 22.02 24.04
C ALA A 23 1.73 22.05 23.87
N CYS A 24 2.32 21.04 23.22
CA CYS A 24 3.78 20.86 23.14
C CYS A 24 4.33 20.82 21.71
N SER A 25 3.47 20.91 20.68
CA SER A 25 3.84 20.84 19.26
C SER A 25 4.52 19.53 18.82
N SER A 26 4.44 18.46 19.62
CA SER A 26 4.87 17.12 19.21
C SER A 26 3.95 16.56 18.14
N HIS A 27 4.48 15.72 17.25
CA HIS A 27 3.63 15.00 16.30
C HIS A 27 2.69 14.03 17.03
N LEU A 28 1.44 13.98 16.57
CA LEU A 28 0.43 13.06 17.09
C LEU A 28 0.60 11.67 16.48
N GLU A 29 0.58 10.66 17.33
CA GLU A 29 0.52 9.26 16.91
C GLU A 29 -0.94 8.81 16.83
N TRP A 30 -1.37 8.37 15.65
CA TRP A 30 -2.76 8.07 15.37
C TRP A 30 -3.05 6.57 15.46
N GLN A 31 -4.16 6.23 16.11
CA GLN A 31 -4.73 4.89 16.13
C GLN A 31 -6.04 4.87 15.36
N LEU A 32 -6.21 3.85 14.51
CA LEU A 32 -7.43 3.65 13.76
C LEU A 32 -8.48 2.95 14.63
N ASP A 33 -9.66 3.56 14.76
CA ASP A 33 -10.83 2.97 15.44
C ASP A 33 -11.91 2.62 14.40
N LEU A 34 -12.13 1.32 14.24
CA LEU A 34 -13.08 0.71 13.29
C LEU A 34 -14.31 0.11 13.98
N LYS A 35 -14.64 0.52 15.22
CA LYS A 35 -15.83 0.02 15.93
C LYS A 35 -17.12 0.19 15.13
N ASP A 36 -17.22 1.28 14.36
CA ASP A 36 -18.29 1.50 13.38
C ASP A 36 -17.65 1.61 11.98
N ILE A 37 -17.86 0.58 11.17
CA ILE A 37 -17.30 0.52 9.80
C ILE A 37 -17.83 1.63 8.89
N ASN A 38 -19.02 2.17 9.18
CA ASN A 38 -19.61 3.25 8.40
C ASN A 38 -19.08 4.63 8.84
N ARG A 39 -18.39 4.69 9.98
CA ARG A 39 -17.83 5.92 10.56
C ARG A 39 -16.44 5.66 11.15
N PRO A 40 -15.47 5.25 10.32
CA PRO A 40 -14.10 5.07 10.78
C PRO A 40 -13.54 6.40 11.29
N ARG A 41 -12.76 6.34 12.37
CA ARG A 41 -12.12 7.51 12.95
C ARG A 41 -10.68 7.21 13.33
N TYR A 42 -9.85 8.24 13.32
CA TYR A 42 -8.52 8.17 13.91
C TYR A 42 -8.53 8.90 15.25
N VAL A 43 -7.92 8.28 16.27
CA VAL A 43 -7.86 8.82 17.62
C VAL A 43 -6.40 8.92 18.05
N SER A 44 -6.06 10.02 18.72
CA SER A 44 -4.78 10.19 19.39
C SER A 44 -4.99 10.79 20.78
N TYR A 45 -4.15 10.42 21.73
CA TYR A 45 -4.15 10.98 23.08
C TYR A 45 -2.76 11.54 23.38
N HIS A 46 -2.68 12.82 23.68
CA HIS A 46 -1.41 13.46 24.03
C HIS A 46 -1.63 14.68 24.93
N CYS A 47 -0.76 14.89 25.92
CA CYS A 47 -0.85 15.99 26.89
C CYS A 47 -2.26 16.18 27.51
N ASN A 48 -2.95 15.08 27.83
CA ASN A 48 -4.33 15.07 28.35
C ASN A 48 -5.41 15.61 27.38
N TYR A 49 -5.08 15.77 26.11
CA TYR A 49 -6.05 16.06 25.05
C TYR A 49 -6.36 14.80 24.26
N GLN A 50 -7.62 14.66 23.89
CA GLN A 50 -8.07 13.69 22.90
C GLN A 50 -8.24 14.39 21.56
N TYR A 51 -7.60 13.85 20.53
CA TYR A 51 -7.73 14.29 19.14
C TYR A 51 -8.49 13.25 18.37
N VAL A 52 -9.45 13.68 17.54
CA VAL A 52 -10.27 12.80 16.72
C VAL A 52 -10.36 13.34 15.30
N ILE A 53 -10.03 12.50 14.32
CA ILE A 53 -10.27 12.77 12.90
C ILE A 53 -11.49 11.96 12.48
N TYR A 54 -12.54 12.65 12.05
CA TYR A 54 -13.70 12.05 11.41
C TYR A 54 -13.50 12.04 9.88
N ILE A 55 -13.85 10.92 9.24
CA ILE A 55 -13.83 10.81 7.78
C ILE A 55 -15.25 11.07 7.26
N ASP A 56 -15.59 12.35 7.10
CA ASP A 56 -16.95 12.74 6.67
C ASP A 56 -17.11 12.80 5.14
N ASN A 57 -16.04 13.15 4.43
CA ASN A 57 -16.04 13.31 2.98
C ASN A 57 -15.10 12.28 2.34
N VAL A 58 -15.62 11.51 1.38
CA VAL A 58 -14.85 10.55 0.61
C VAL A 58 -14.97 10.84 -0.89
N LYS A 59 -13.85 10.74 -1.61
CA LYS A 59 -13.83 10.80 -3.06
C LYS A 59 -13.77 9.37 -3.61
N VAL A 60 -14.77 9.01 -4.41
CA VAL A 60 -14.82 7.71 -5.09
C VAL A 60 -14.36 7.90 -6.53
N ASP A 61 -13.17 7.39 -6.85
CA ASP A 61 -12.66 7.37 -8.22
C ASP A 61 -12.99 6.02 -8.87
N VAL A 62 -13.83 6.01 -9.91
CA VAL A 62 -14.21 4.80 -10.65
C VAL A 62 -13.33 4.68 -11.90
N LYS A 63 -12.63 3.55 -12.04
CA LYS A 63 -11.85 3.23 -13.24
C LYS A 63 -12.34 1.92 -13.85
N ARG A 64 -12.55 1.91 -15.17
CA ARG A 64 -12.85 0.69 -15.92
C ARG A 64 -11.59 -0.17 -15.97
N VAL A 65 -11.65 -1.39 -15.44
CA VAL A 65 -10.56 -2.36 -15.55
C VAL A 65 -10.78 -3.18 -16.83
N ASP A 66 -9.83 -3.13 -17.75
CA ASP A 66 -9.83 -4.03 -18.90
C ASP A 66 -9.49 -5.45 -18.41
N ARG A 67 -10.40 -6.41 -18.62
CA ARG A 67 -10.30 -7.82 -18.18
C ARG A 67 -8.94 -8.47 -18.47
N LYS A 68 -8.25 -8.07 -19.55
CA LYS A 68 -6.92 -8.59 -19.93
C LYS A 68 -5.80 -8.28 -18.94
N LYS A 69 -5.97 -7.30 -18.05
CA LYS A 69 -4.95 -6.90 -17.05
C LYS A 69 -5.24 -7.44 -15.64
N GLN A 70 -6.44 -8.01 -15.43
CA GLN A 70 -6.88 -8.48 -14.12
C GLN A 70 -6.43 -9.94 -13.86
N GLU A 71 -6.30 -10.75 -14.91
CA GLU A 71 -5.78 -12.13 -14.82
C GLU A 71 -4.30 -12.21 -14.43
N SER A 72 -3.52 -11.12 -14.55
CA SER A 72 -2.10 -11.13 -14.15
C SER A 72 -1.87 -10.94 -12.65
N LEU A 73 -2.88 -10.50 -11.88
CA LEU A 73 -2.76 -10.25 -10.44
C LEU A 73 -3.42 -11.35 -9.59
N GLU A 74 -4.46 -12.02 -10.10
CA GLU A 74 -5.18 -13.06 -9.34
C GLU A 74 -4.82 -14.50 -9.74
N ASN A 75 -4.02 -14.72 -10.78
CA ASN A 75 -3.59 -16.07 -11.22
C ASN A 75 -2.09 -16.16 -11.51
N LYS A 76 -1.25 -15.88 -10.51
CA LYS A 76 0.03 -16.59 -10.43
C LYS A 76 -0.16 -17.80 -9.53
N PRO A 77 -0.46 -19.00 -10.06
CA PRO A 77 0.00 -20.19 -9.35
C PRO A 77 1.51 -20.02 -9.22
N VAL A 78 2.00 -20.00 -7.97
CA VAL A 78 3.39 -20.28 -7.65
C VAL A 78 3.63 -21.72 -8.11
N LYS A 79 3.89 -21.90 -9.41
CA LYS A 79 4.45 -23.14 -9.93
C LYS A 79 5.94 -23.04 -9.69
N ASP A 80 6.34 -23.78 -8.67
CA ASP A 80 7.62 -24.43 -8.46
C ASP A 80 8.78 -23.93 -9.31
N ASP A 81 9.78 -23.41 -8.58
CA ASP A 81 11.17 -23.32 -8.96
C ASP A 81 11.62 -24.51 -9.81
N GLU A 82 11.72 -24.33 -11.12
CA GLU A 82 12.82 -24.94 -11.85
C GLU A 82 13.96 -23.91 -11.84
N PRO A 83 15.06 -24.16 -11.11
CA PRO A 83 16.14 -23.20 -10.98
C PRO A 83 16.60 -22.77 -12.36
N ARG A 84 16.68 -21.45 -12.59
CA ARG A 84 17.11 -20.85 -13.87
C ARG A 84 18.41 -21.47 -14.42
N ALA A 85 19.25 -22.02 -13.53
CA ALA A 85 20.45 -22.80 -13.86
C ALA A 85 20.18 -24.06 -14.70
N ILE A 86 19.08 -24.80 -14.47
CA ILE A 86 18.73 -26.02 -15.22
C ILE A 86 18.35 -25.68 -16.66
N LEU A 87 17.54 -24.62 -16.86
CA LEU A 87 17.17 -24.14 -18.20
C LEU A 87 18.41 -23.68 -18.99
N ILE A 88 19.35 -22.98 -18.35
CA ILE A 88 20.60 -22.53 -18.98
C ILE A 88 21.53 -23.71 -19.28
N ALA A 89 21.57 -24.75 -18.43
CA ALA A 89 22.36 -25.94 -18.67
C ALA A 89 21.81 -26.78 -19.84
N GLN A 90 20.49 -26.88 -19.97
CA GLN A 90 19.83 -27.59 -21.07
C GLN A 90 20.00 -26.87 -22.41
N THR A 91 19.93 -25.53 -22.44
CA THR A 91 20.17 -24.76 -23.67
C THR A 91 21.62 -24.89 -24.14
N LYS A 92 22.60 -24.79 -23.23
CA LYS A 92 24.02 -25.00 -23.56
C LYS A 92 24.34 -26.42 -24.06
N LYS A 93 23.66 -27.44 -23.52
CA LYS A 93 23.82 -28.83 -24.02
C LYS A 93 23.29 -28.99 -25.45
N LYS A 94 22.14 -28.37 -25.78
CA LYS A 94 21.59 -28.41 -27.15
C LYS A 94 22.45 -27.65 -28.16
N GLU A 95 23.10 -26.56 -27.76
CA GLU A 95 24.01 -25.82 -28.64
C GLU A 95 25.29 -26.60 -28.95
N ARG A 96 25.89 -27.27 -27.96
CA ARG A 96 27.07 -28.12 -28.19
C ARG A 96 26.79 -29.29 -29.14
N GLN A 97 25.64 -29.95 -29.00
CA GLN A 97 25.25 -31.04 -29.89
C GLN A 97 24.94 -30.61 -31.33
N ARG A 98 24.66 -29.32 -31.56
CA ARG A 98 24.50 -28.76 -32.91
C ARG A 98 25.85 -28.39 -33.52
N GLN A 99 26.79 -27.88 -32.72
CA GLN A 99 28.14 -27.55 -33.19
C GLN A 99 28.98 -28.81 -33.50
N GLU A 100 28.75 -29.94 -32.81
CA GLU A 100 29.44 -31.21 -33.10
C GLU A 100 28.86 -31.99 -34.30
N LYS A 101 27.74 -31.56 -34.88
CA LYS A 101 27.12 -32.21 -36.05
C LYS A 101 27.37 -31.49 -37.38
N ASP A 102 27.87 -30.26 -37.34
CA ASP A 102 28.20 -29.43 -38.51
C ASP A 102 29.73 -29.16 -38.62
N GLY A 103 30.55 -30.00 -37.99
CA GLY A 103 32.03 -29.96 -38.05
C GLY A 103 32.62 -31.25 -38.59
#